data_AF-A0AAU4KSB5-F1
#
_entry.id   AF-A0AAU4KSB5-F1
#
_cell.length_a   1.000
_cell.length_b   1.000
_cell.length_c   1.000
_cell.angle_alpha   90.00
_cell.angle_beta   90.00
_cell.angle_gamma   90.00
#
_symmetry.space_group_name_H-M   'P 1'
#
loop_
_entity.id
_entity.type
_entity.pdbx_description
1 polymer ?
#
loop_
_entity_poly.entity_id
_entity_poly.type
_entity_poly.pdbx_seq_one_letter_code
_entity_poly.pdbx_strand_id
1 'polypeptide(L)'
;MKIEERDSARSYAASKGWKLEVAEMTWQGITTCIDRWTKAGTGMTVTVVWVHSPDVYPQPYWAKGHWEAEGKKGRIESMMSAAHVTTVSLQRALDGQALG
;
A
#
# COMPACT_ATOMS: atom_id res chain seq x y z
N MET A 1 -6.90 -13.01 0.92
CA MET A 1 -6.57 -12.41 2.23
C MET A 1 -6.71 -10.90 2.09
N LYS A 2 -7.43 -10.21 2.98
CA LYS A 2 -7.41 -8.74 2.95
C LYS A 2 -6.24 -8.30 3.84
N ILE A 3 -5.30 -7.54 3.28
CA ILE A 3 -4.24 -6.93 4.07
C ILE A 3 -4.90 -5.72 4.75
N GLU A 4 -4.88 -5.67 6.07
CA GLU A 4 -5.48 -4.57 6.82
C GLU A 4 -4.43 -3.80 7.62
N GLU A 5 -3.39 -4.48 8.08
CA GLU A 5 -2.32 -3.87 8.87
C GLU A 5 -1.07 -3.59 8.05
N ARG A 6 -0.37 -2.50 8.39
CA ARG A 6 0.90 -2.10 7.74
C ARG A 6 1.97 -3.19 7.87
N ASP A 7 2.12 -3.79 9.04
CA ASP A 7 3.13 -4.82 9.28
C ASP A 7 2.81 -6.13 8.56
N SER A 8 1.53 -6.48 8.47
CA SER A 8 1.06 -7.58 7.62
C SER A 8 1.39 -7.32 6.14
N ALA A 9 1.21 -6.09 5.64
CA ALA A 9 1.56 -5.71 4.28
C ALA A 9 3.07 -5.86 4.00
N ARG A 10 3.91 -5.38 4.93
CA ARG A 10 5.36 -5.44 4.83
C ARG A 10 5.88 -6.88 4.85
N SER A 11 5.39 -7.68 5.79
CA SER A 11 5.75 -9.10 5.89
C SER A 11 5.34 -9.87 4.64
N TYR A 12 4.14 -9.59 4.12
CA TYR A 12 3.65 -10.18 2.88
C TYR A 12 4.53 -9.81 1.69
N ALA A 13 4.82 -8.52 1.50
CA ALA A 13 5.69 -8.05 0.42
C ALA A 13 7.10 -8.64 0.51
N ALA A 14 7.69 -8.69 1.71
CA ALA A 14 9.00 -9.30 1.94
C ALA A 14 9.01 -10.78 1.55
N SER A 15 7.97 -11.54 1.92
CA SER A 15 7.84 -12.96 1.55
C SER A 15 7.77 -13.19 0.03
N LYS A 16 7.37 -12.16 -0.72
CA LYS A 16 7.25 -12.15 -2.18
C LYS A 16 8.47 -11.56 -2.89
N GLY A 17 9.54 -11.26 -2.14
CA GLY A 17 10.81 -10.75 -2.66
C GLY A 17 10.79 -9.26 -3.04
N TRP A 18 9.85 -8.48 -2.50
CA TRP A 18 9.85 -7.03 -2.70
C TRP A 18 10.87 -6.36 -1.80
N LYS A 19 11.60 -5.38 -2.34
CA LYS A 19 12.43 -4.46 -1.56
C LYS A 19 11.54 -3.31 -1.07
N LEU A 20 11.60 -3.00 0.22
CA LEU A 20 10.84 -1.92 0.85
C LEU A 20 11.72 -0.67 1.06
N GLU A 21 11.15 0.49 0.78
CA GLU A 21 11.63 1.81 1.15
C GLU A 21 10.52 2.52 1.95
N VAL A 22 10.91 3.20 3.03
CA VAL A 22 9.97 3.83 3.97
C VAL A 22 10.29 5.31 4.11
N ALA A 23 9.25 6.15 4.07
CA ALA A 23 9.31 7.52 4.55
C ALA A 23 8.22 7.71 5.61
N GLU A 24 8.54 8.42 6.69
CA GLU A 24 7.63 8.61 7.81
C GLU A 24 7.74 10.05 8.33
N MET A 25 6.61 10.65 8.67
CA MET A 25 6.52 11.98 9.24
C MET A 25 5.38 12.05 10.23
N THR A 26 5.64 12.63 11.40
CA THR A 26 4.62 12.92 12.41
C THR A 26 4.47 14.42 12.58
N TRP A 27 3.24 14.92 12.47
CA TRP A 27 2.91 16.32 12.70
C TRP A 27 1.56 16.43 13.42
N GLN A 28 1.52 17.21 14.50
CA GLN A 28 0.32 17.43 15.32
C GLN A 28 -0.42 16.13 15.73
N GLY A 29 0.33 15.11 16.16
CA GLY A 29 -0.25 13.82 16.58
C GLY A 29 -0.66 12.88 15.45
N ILE A 30 -0.58 13.32 14.19
CA ILE A 30 -0.86 12.51 13.01
C ILE A 30 0.45 11.99 12.45
N THR A 31 0.57 10.67 12.33
CA THR A 31 1.70 10.02 11.68
C THR A 31 1.29 9.57 10.28
N THR A 32 2.01 10.06 9.27
CA THR A 32 1.87 9.65 7.88
C THR A 32 3.11 8.89 7.43
N CYS A 33 2.87 7.80 6.73
CA CYS A 33 3.83 6.77 6.44
C CYS A 33 3.71 6.35 4.98
N ILE A 34 4.77 6.45 4.21
CA ILE A 34 4.80 6.02 2.81
C ILE A 34 5.67 4.78 2.75
N ASP A 35 5.05 3.65 2.40
CA ASP A 35 5.77 2.43 2.08
C ASP A 35 5.80 2.29 0.56
N ARG A 36 7.01 2.22 0.00
CA ARG A 36 7.27 1.97 -1.43
C ARG A 36 7.96 0.61 -1.57
N TRP A 37 7.33 -0.29 -2.30
CA TRP A 37 7.88 -1.60 -2.63
C TRP A 37 8.30 -1.64 -4.09
N THR A 38 9.50 -2.17 -4.36
CA THR A 38 9.98 -2.42 -5.72
C THR A 38 10.30 -3.90 -5.91
N LYS A 39 9.92 -4.47 -7.06
CA LYS A 39 10.22 -5.87 -7.41
C LYS A 39 11.30 -5.93 -8.47
N ALA A 40 12.43 -6.55 -8.13
CA ALA A 40 13.58 -6.67 -9.02
C ALA A 40 13.20 -7.45 -10.29
N GLY A 41 13.74 -7.02 -11.44
CA GLY A 41 13.54 -7.67 -12.73
C GLY A 41 12.17 -7.46 -13.38
N THR A 42 11.19 -6.84 -12.70
CA THR A 42 9.85 -6.57 -13.28
C THR A 42 9.57 -5.09 -13.50
N GLY A 43 10.39 -4.20 -12.95
CA GLY A 43 10.13 -2.75 -12.97
C GLY A 43 8.87 -2.33 -12.20
N MET A 44 8.24 -3.24 -11.45
CA MET A 44 7.03 -2.95 -10.71
C MET A 44 7.33 -2.20 -9.42
N THR A 45 6.56 -1.15 -9.17
CA THR A 45 6.52 -0.40 -7.91
C THR A 45 5.10 -0.42 -7.34
N VAL A 46 4.99 -0.57 -6.03
CA VAL A 46 3.74 -0.38 -5.27
C VAL A 46 4.02 0.66 -4.20
N THR A 47 3.20 1.70 -4.11
CA THR A 47 3.35 2.75 -3.11
C THR A 47 2.05 2.91 -2.35
N VAL A 48 2.11 2.87 -1.02
CA VAL A 48 0.95 3.02 -0.14
C VAL A 48 1.23 4.07 0.92
N VAL A 49 0.25 4.94 1.14
CA VAL A 49 0.23 5.94 2.20
C VAL A 49 -0.63 5.43 3.34
N TRP A 50 -0.01 5.23 4.49
CA TRP A 50 -0.62 4.89 5.76
C TRP A 50 -0.76 6.14 6.62
N VAL A 51 -1.89 6.25 7.30
CA VAL A 51 -2.18 7.34 8.22
C VAL A 51 -2.55 6.73 9.55
N HIS A 52 -1.93 7.24 10.61
CA HIS A 52 -2.29 6.94 11.98
C HIS A 52 -2.62 8.28 12.66
N SER A 53 -3.90 8.45 12.97
CA SER A 53 -4.43 9.62 13.69
C SER A 53 -5.30 9.07 14.82
N PRO A 54 -4.73 8.71 15.98
CA PRO A 54 -5.43 7.99 17.04
C PRO A 54 -6.68 8.73 17.56
N ASP A 55 -6.69 10.06 17.45
CA ASP A 55 -7.82 10.91 17.83
C ASP A 55 -9.03 10.78 16.86
N VAL A 56 -8.80 10.30 15.63
CA VAL A 56 -9.82 10.15 14.59
C VAL A 56 -10.09 8.68 14.26
N TYR A 57 -9.03 7.88 14.19
CA TYR A 57 -9.04 6.44 13.96
C TYR A 57 -8.03 5.76 14.89
N PRO A 58 -8.47 4.87 15.80
CA PRO A 58 -7.60 4.26 16.80
C PRO A 58 -6.58 3.27 16.22
N GLN A 59 -6.69 2.92 14.94
CA GLN A 59 -5.78 2.02 14.24
C GLN A 59 -5.23 2.70 12.98
N PRO A 60 -3.94 2.46 12.63
CA PRO A 60 -3.39 2.90 11.35
C PRO A 60 -4.20 2.33 10.19
N TYR A 61 -4.52 3.15 9.21
CA TYR A 61 -5.21 2.72 7.99
C TYR A 61 -4.43 3.16 6.76
N TRP A 62 -4.54 2.42 5.66
CA TRP A 62 -4.03 2.92 4.39
C TRP A 62 -5.05 3.91 3.79
N ALA A 63 -4.60 5.13 3.55
CA ALA A 63 -5.44 6.19 2.98
C ALA A 63 -5.48 6.12 1.44
N LYS A 64 -4.36 5.72 0.82
CA LYS A 64 -4.22 5.68 -0.64
C LYS A 64 -3.13 4.71 -1.04
N GLY A 65 -3.27 4.05 -2.20
CA GLY A 65 -2.17 3.35 -2.84
C GLY A 65 -2.21 3.44 -4.35
N HIS A 66 -1.07 3.20 -4.98
CA HIS A 66 -0.94 3.06 -6.43
C HIS A 66 0.15 2.03 -6.77
N TRP A 67 0.03 1.46 -7.96
CA TRP A 67 1.07 0.64 -8.56
C TRP A 67 1.54 1.28 -9.85
N GLU A 68 2.80 1.03 -10.21
CA GLU A 68 3.41 1.43 -11.47
C GLU A 68 4.18 0.25 -12.06
N ALA A 69 4.04 0.02 -13.37
CA ALA A 69 4.77 -1.01 -14.10
C ALA A 69 4.83 -0.61 -15.58
N GLU A 70 6.02 -0.63 -16.19
CA GLU A 70 6.19 -0.42 -17.64
C GLU A 70 5.48 0.83 -18.20
N GLY A 71 5.52 1.95 -17.45
CA GLY A 71 4.86 3.21 -17.84
C GLY A 71 3.35 3.25 -17.62
N LYS A 72 2.73 2.15 -17.17
CA LYS A 72 1.35 2.11 -16.70
C LYS A 72 1.29 2.37 -15.20
N LYS A 73 0.19 2.97 -14.74
CA LYS A 73 -0.11 3.15 -13.32
C LYS A 73 -1.58 2.90 -13.05
N GLY A 74 -1.89 2.42 -11.84
CA GLY A 74 -3.25 2.19 -11.41
C GLY A 74 -3.44 2.46 -9.93
N ARG A 75 -4.69 2.65 -9.52
CA ARG A 75 -5.06 2.89 -8.12
C ARG A 75 -5.20 1.56 -7.37
N ILE A 76 -4.67 1.53 -6.16
CA ILE A 76 -4.92 0.46 -5.20
C ILE A 76 -6.09 0.90 -4.31
N GLU A 77 -7.04 -0.01 -4.09
CA GLU A 77 -8.21 0.20 -3.24
C GLU A 77 -7.78 0.78 -1.89
N SER A 78 -8.45 1.83 -1.39
CA SER A 78 -8.21 2.34 -0.03
C SER A 78 -8.94 1.46 1.00
N MET A 79 -8.49 1.38 2.26
CA MET A 79 -9.13 0.53 3.28
C MET A 79 -10.58 1.00 3.51
N MET A 80 -10.81 2.29 3.27
CA MET A 80 -12.07 3.01 3.37
C MET A 80 -12.85 3.11 2.05
N SER A 81 -12.45 2.40 0.97
CA SER A 81 -13.17 2.47 -0.31
C SER A 81 -14.56 1.82 -0.20
N ALA A 82 -15.55 2.41 -0.87
CA ALA A 82 -16.90 1.85 -0.96
C ALA A 82 -16.86 0.54 -1.78
N ALA A 83 -17.72 -0.43 -1.43
CA ALA A 83 -17.79 -1.78 -2.00
C ALA A 83 -18.02 -1.86 -3.53
N HIS A 84 -18.19 -0.74 -4.21
CA HIS A 84 -18.52 -0.65 -5.63
C HIS A 84 -17.36 -0.11 -6.49
N VAL A 85 -16.19 0.18 -5.91
CA VAL A 85 -15.04 0.66 -6.68
C VAL A 85 -14.25 -0.55 -7.22
N THR A 86 -14.28 -0.75 -8.54
CA THR A 86 -13.53 -1.79 -9.27
C THR A 86 -12.01 -1.51 -9.25
N THR A 87 -11.37 -1.67 -8.09
CA THR A 87 -9.95 -1.36 -7.88
C THR A 87 -9.12 -2.58 -7.48
N VAL A 88 -7.82 -2.51 -7.77
CA VAL A 88 -6.85 -3.56 -7.42
C VAL A 88 -6.64 -3.53 -5.91
N SER A 89 -6.81 -4.67 -5.23
CA SER A 89 -6.50 -4.77 -3.80
C SER A 89 -4.99 -4.69 -3.56
N LEU A 90 -4.56 -4.26 -2.36
CA LEU A 90 -3.13 -4.23 -2.03
C LEU A 90 -2.48 -5.61 -2.17
N GLN A 91 -3.20 -6.67 -1.79
CA GLN A 91 -2.70 -8.04 -1.96
C GLN A 91 -2.42 -8.34 -3.45
N ARG A 92 -3.37 -8.05 -4.36
CA ARG A 92 -3.20 -8.28 -5.80
C ARG A 92 -2.04 -7.45 -6.39
N ALA A 93 -1.86 -6.23 -5.89
CA ALA A 93 -0.75 -5.39 -6.31
C ALA A 93 0.60 -6.01 -5.90
N LEU A 94 0.72 -6.50 -4.65
CA LEU A 94 1.91 -7.15 -4.12
C LEU A 94 2.13 -8.58 -4.68
N ASP A 95 1.08 -9.23 -5.18
CA ASP A 95 1.21 -10.46 -5.97
C ASP A 95 1.82 -10.20 -7.37
N GLY A 96 1.90 -8.94 -7.79
CA GLY A 96 2.33 -8.55 -9.14
C GLY A 96 1.22 -8.69 -10.20
N GLN A 97 -0.03 -8.88 -9.77
CA GLN A 97 -1.20 -9.08 -10.64
C GLN A 97 -2.01 -7.79 -10.85
N ALA A 98 -1.32 -6.65 -10.82
CA ALA A 98 -1.93 -5.34 -10.92
C ALA A 98 -2.37 -4.97 -12.35
N LEU A 99 -1.91 -5.72 -13.36
CA LEU A 99 -2.11 -5.50 -14.80
C LEU A 99 -3.38 -6.14 -15.38
N GLY A 100 -4.34 -6.52 -14.54
CA GLY A 100 -5.61 -7.12 -14.97
C GLY A 100 -6.53 -6.13 -15.69
#